data_AF-A0A8J7GPY8-F1
#
_entry.id   AF-A0A8J7GPY8-F1
#
_cell.length_a   1.000
_cell.length_b   1.000
_cell.length_c   1.000
_cell.angle_alpha   90.00
_cell.angle_beta   90.00
_cell.angle_gamma   90.00
#
_symmetry.space_group_name_H-M   'P 1'
#
loop_
_entity.id
_entity.type
_entity.pdbx_description
1 polymer ?
#
loop_
_entity_poly.entity_id
_entity_poly.type
_entity_poly.pdbx_seq_one_letter_code
_entity_poly.pdbx_strand_id
1 'polypeptide(L)'
;MRIPSAVAVPAAVVVSLAGLYVHNVNDLPGQTATSPETLYPALVALGLLAAWWWGPRPLTTYCLAGWGWIHLVGGALSVLPLPVLPFEPEQTVRHYAFHVGYALAQLPLIVLTIRELRARP
;
A
#
# COMPACT_ATOMS: atom_id res chain seq x y z
N MET A 1 -13.49 11.85 19.37
CA MET A 1 -12.91 12.87 18.45
C MET A 1 -12.69 12.20 17.09
N ARG A 2 -13.19 12.76 15.98
CA ARG A 2 -12.88 12.22 14.64
C ARG A 2 -11.64 12.93 14.11
N ILE A 3 -10.61 12.17 13.71
CA ILE A 3 -9.42 12.75 13.06
C ILE A 3 -9.84 13.32 11.69
N PRO A 4 -9.47 14.56 11.32
CA PRO A 4 -9.78 15.12 10.01
C PRO A 4 -9.20 14.28 8.87
N SER A 5 -9.91 14.14 7.75
CA SER A 5 -9.41 13.40 6.59
C SER A 5 -8.09 13.97 6.06
N ALA A 6 -7.94 15.30 6.12
CA ALA A 6 -6.71 16.04 5.79
C ALA A 6 -5.48 15.60 6.59
N VAL A 7 -5.65 14.95 7.74
CA VAL A 7 -4.55 14.35 8.52
C VAL A 7 -4.53 12.84 8.36
N ALA A 8 -5.69 12.20 8.41
CA ALA A 8 -5.82 10.75 8.42
C ALA A 8 -5.35 10.10 7.11
N VAL A 9 -5.71 10.66 5.95
CA VAL A 9 -5.33 10.07 4.65
C VAL A 9 -3.83 10.19 4.37
N PRO A 10 -3.17 11.36 4.53
CA PRO A 10 -1.72 11.43 4.39
C PRO A 10 -0.99 10.48 5.35
N ALA A 11 -1.42 10.40 6.62
CA ALA A 11 -0.83 9.46 7.58
C ALA A 11 -0.99 8.00 7.12
N ALA A 12 -2.13 7.65 6.56
CA ALA A 12 -2.36 6.31 6.02
C ALA A 12 -1.51 5.99 4.78
N VAL A 13 -1.26 6.98 3.91
CA VAL A 13 -0.31 6.84 2.81
C VAL A 13 1.09 6.58 3.34
N VAL A 14 1.54 7.33 4.36
CA VAL A 14 2.86 7.11 4.98
C VAL A 14 2.98 5.71 5.57
N VAL A 15 1.96 5.22 6.27
CA VAL A 15 1.94 3.85 6.82
C VAL A 15 1.99 2.81 5.70
N SER A 16 1.21 2.99 4.63
CA SER A 16 1.22 2.11 3.45
C SER A 16 2.61 2.03 2.80
N LEU A 17 3.29 3.17 2.62
CA LEU A 17 4.63 3.26 2.06
C LEU A 17 5.71 2.67 2.98
N ALA A 18 5.60 2.89 4.30
CA ALA A 18 6.49 2.27 5.26
C ALA A 18 6.35 0.73 5.23
N GLY A 19 5.12 0.23 5.12
CA GLY A 19 4.84 -1.20 4.94
C GLY A 19 5.49 -1.77 3.67
N LEU A 20 5.34 -1.07 2.54
CA LEU A 20 5.99 -1.45 1.28
C LEU A 20 7.52 -1.49 1.40
N TYR A 21 8.12 -0.45 1.98
CA TYR A 21 9.57 -0.39 2.15
C TYR A 21 10.09 -1.53 3.04
N VAL A 22 9.48 -1.72 4.22
CA VAL A 22 9.86 -2.80 5.15
C VAL A 22 9.68 -4.17 4.50
N HIS A 23 8.61 -4.38 3.73
CA HIS A 23 8.44 -5.58 2.93
C HIS A 23 9.60 -5.78 1.96
N ASN A 24 9.84 -4.82 1.06
CA ASN A 24 10.82 -4.97 -0.01
C ASN A 24 12.25 -5.21 0.51
N VAL A 25 12.69 -4.50 1.56
CA VAL A 25 14.05 -4.70 2.11
C VAL A 25 14.25 -6.06 2.78
N ASN A 26 13.16 -6.71 3.22
CA ASN A 26 13.24 -8.01 3.87
C ASN A 26 13.05 -9.17 2.89
N ASP A 27 12.34 -8.93 1.80
CA ASP A 27 11.92 -9.96 0.85
C ASP A 27 12.80 -10.04 -0.40
N LEU A 28 13.41 -8.92 -0.79
CA LEU A 28 14.23 -8.82 -1.99
C LEU A 28 15.68 -8.42 -1.61
N PRO A 29 16.70 -9.17 -2.07
CA PRO A 29 18.09 -8.87 -1.74
C PRO A 29 18.55 -7.49 -2.23
N GLY A 30 19.24 -6.73 -1.38
CA GLY A 30 19.90 -5.47 -1.76
C GLY A 30 18.96 -4.29 -2.03
N GLN A 31 17.69 -4.38 -1.65
CA GLN A 31 16.73 -3.30 -1.85
C GLN A 31 17.02 -2.07 -0.96
N THR A 32 16.71 -0.89 -1.52
CA THR A 32 16.79 0.40 -0.85
C THR A 32 15.53 1.22 -1.15
N ALA A 33 15.38 2.39 -0.52
CA ALA A 33 14.26 3.28 -0.79
C ALA A 33 14.22 3.80 -2.25
N THR A 34 15.37 3.81 -2.93
CA THR A 34 15.51 4.26 -4.32
C THR A 34 15.49 3.12 -5.33
N SER A 35 15.42 1.87 -4.88
CA SER A 35 15.26 0.73 -5.77
C SER A 35 13.91 0.80 -6.51
N PRO A 36 13.83 0.43 -7.80
CA PRO A 36 12.62 0.57 -8.62
C PRO A 36 11.34 0.02 -7.97
N GLU A 37 11.45 -1.12 -7.29
CA GLU A 37 10.35 -1.84 -6.65
C GLU A 37 9.74 -1.08 -5.47
N THR A 38 10.49 -0.15 -4.88
CA THR A 38 10.01 0.74 -3.81
C THR A 38 9.71 2.14 -4.35
N LEU A 39 10.60 2.68 -5.17
CA LEU A 39 10.54 4.05 -5.65
C LEU A 39 9.33 4.29 -6.56
N TYR A 40 9.08 3.45 -7.56
CA TYR A 40 7.99 3.69 -8.50
C TYR A 40 6.62 3.62 -7.83
N PRO A 41 6.30 2.61 -7.00
CA PRO A 41 5.04 2.61 -6.27
C PRO A 41 4.92 3.80 -5.30
N ALA A 42 6.03 4.22 -4.67
CA ALA A 42 6.04 5.40 -3.81
C ALA A 42 5.74 6.69 -4.58
N LEU A 43 6.34 6.89 -5.75
CA LEU A 43 6.06 8.05 -6.61
C LEU A 43 4.60 8.09 -7.06
N VAL A 44 4.00 6.93 -7.40
CA VAL A 44 2.57 6.86 -7.72
C VAL A 44 1.72 7.26 -6.52
N ALA A 45 1.99 6.71 -5.33
CA ALA A 45 1.24 7.04 -4.12
C ALA A 45 1.35 8.53 -3.76
N LEU A 46 2.55 9.11 -3.85
CA LEU A 46 2.80 10.52 -3.59
C LEU A 46 2.12 11.42 -4.64
N GLY A 47 2.15 11.03 -5.91
CA GLY A 47 1.43 11.72 -6.98
C GLY A 47 -0.09 11.69 -6.77
N LEU A 48 -0.64 10.55 -6.36
CA LEU A 48 -2.05 10.41 -6.00
C LEU A 48 -2.41 11.25 -4.77
N LEU A 49 -1.54 11.31 -3.76
CA LEU A 49 -1.74 12.13 -2.57
C LEU A 49 -1.71 13.64 -2.91
N ALA A 50 -0.77 14.06 -3.75
CA ALA A 50 -0.70 15.43 -4.27
C ALA A 50 -1.98 15.79 -5.06
N ALA A 51 -2.40 14.92 -5.98
CA ALA A 51 -3.63 15.09 -6.74
C ALA A 51 -4.87 15.10 -5.82
N TRP A 52 -4.88 14.31 -4.75
CA TRP A 52 -5.93 14.34 -3.74
C TRP A 52 -5.94 15.66 -2.97
N TRP A 53 -4.80 16.29 -2.73
CA TRP A 53 -4.73 17.57 -2.05
C TRP A 53 -5.22 18.75 -2.91
N TRP A 54 -4.86 18.77 -4.20
CA TRP A 54 -5.10 19.93 -5.08
C TRP A 54 -6.10 19.71 -6.21
N GLY A 55 -6.56 18.48 -6.43
CA GLY A 55 -7.30 18.08 -7.62
C GLY A 55 -8.71 17.55 -7.34
N PRO A 56 -9.28 16.75 -8.27
CA PRO A 56 -10.64 16.23 -8.17
C PRO A 56 -10.72 15.20 -7.04
N ARG A 57 -11.17 15.68 -5.89
CA ARG A 57 -11.13 14.95 -4.64
C ARG A 57 -11.84 13.58 -4.70
N PRO A 58 -13.02 13.39 -5.32
CA PRO A 58 -13.66 12.07 -5.38
C PRO A 58 -12.85 11.06 -6.19
N LEU A 59 -12.42 11.43 -7.40
CA LEU A 59 -11.63 10.59 -8.29
C LEU A 59 -10.33 10.12 -7.62
N THR A 60 -9.58 11.06 -7.06
CA THR A 60 -8.31 10.77 -6.40
C THR A 60 -8.47 9.94 -5.12
N THR A 61 -9.60 10.07 -4.41
CA THR A 61 -9.93 9.19 -3.28
C THR A 61 -10.21 7.76 -3.75
N TYR A 62 -10.92 7.57 -4.87
CA TYR A 62 -11.08 6.25 -5.50
C TYR A 62 -9.73 5.66 -5.93
N CYS A 63 -8.85 6.47 -6.54
CA CYS A 63 -7.53 6.02 -6.95
C CYS A 63 -6.66 5.59 -5.75
N LEU A 64 -6.66 6.35 -4.65
CA LEU A 64 -5.94 5.98 -3.42
C LEU A 64 -6.50 4.70 -2.78
N ALA A 65 -7.83 4.52 -2.78
CA ALA A 65 -8.46 3.29 -2.33
C ALA A 65 -8.03 2.10 -3.20
N GLY A 66 -8.10 2.26 -4.52
CA GLY A 66 -7.67 1.26 -5.50
C GLY A 66 -6.19 0.92 -5.37
N TRP A 67 -5.34 1.91 -5.10
CA TRP A 67 -3.91 1.72 -4.88
C TRP A 67 -3.63 0.83 -3.66
N GLY A 68 -4.29 1.09 -2.52
CA GLY A 68 -4.20 0.21 -1.35
C GLY A 68 -4.67 -1.22 -1.64
N TRP A 69 -5.75 -1.38 -2.43
CA TRP A 69 -6.23 -2.69 -2.85
C TRP A 69 -5.27 -3.42 -3.79
N ILE A 70 -4.63 -2.73 -4.74
CA ILE A 70 -3.63 -3.32 -5.64
C ILE A 70 -2.48 -3.91 -4.81
N HIS A 71 -1.97 -3.16 -3.83
CA HIS A 71 -0.91 -3.66 -2.94
C HIS A 71 -1.37 -4.84 -2.07
N LEU A 72 -2.57 -4.76 -1.49
CA LEU A 72 -3.10 -5.81 -0.64
C LEU A 72 -3.33 -7.11 -1.42
N VAL A 73 -3.97 -7.02 -2.59
CA VAL A 73 -4.25 -8.19 -3.45
C VAL A 73 -2.96 -8.71 -4.07
N GLY A 74 -2.10 -7.83 -4.60
CA GLY A 74 -0.81 -8.23 -5.18
C GLY A 74 0.07 -8.95 -4.17
N GLY A 75 0.19 -8.42 -2.95
CA GLY A 75 0.96 -9.05 -1.86
C GLY A 75 0.31 -10.33 -1.31
N ALA A 76 -1.01 -10.50 -1.42
CA ALA A 76 -1.66 -11.76 -1.07
C ALA A 76 -1.43 -12.83 -2.16
N LEU A 77 -1.53 -12.44 -3.42
CA LEU A 77 -1.32 -13.36 -4.56
C LEU A 77 0.12 -13.87 -4.64
N SER A 78 1.11 -13.07 -4.23
CA SER A 78 2.52 -13.47 -4.27
C SER A 78 2.90 -14.56 -3.26
N VAL A 79 2.08 -14.80 -2.24
CA VAL A 79 2.34 -15.83 -1.21
C VAL A 79 1.41 -17.04 -1.32
N LEU A 80 0.52 -17.05 -2.31
CA LEU A 80 -0.32 -18.21 -2.56
C LEU A 80 0.55 -19.36 -3.09
N PRO A 81 0.40 -20.59 -2.56
CA PRO A 81 1.14 -21.76 -3.01
C PRO A 81 0.58 -22.25 -4.36
N LEU A 82 0.63 -21.41 -5.39
CA LEU A 82 0.12 -21.73 -6.72
C LEU A 82 1.16 -22.58 -7.46
N PRO A 83 0.85 -23.82 -7.86
CA PRO A 83 1.82 -24.75 -8.45
C PRO A 83 2.39 -24.30 -9.81
N VAL A 84 1.90 -23.18 -10.35
CA VAL A 84 2.33 -22.58 -11.63
C VAL A 84 3.37 -21.47 -11.47
N LEU A 85 3.72 -21.08 -10.23
CA LEU A 85 4.68 -20.00 -9.97
C LEU A 85 6.01 -20.55 -9.44
N PRO A 86 7.16 -19.99 -9.85
CA PRO A 86 8.42 -20.24 -9.14
C PRO A 86 8.32 -19.62 -7.75
N PHE A 87 8.49 -20.43 -6.71
CA PHE A 87 8.47 -19.98 -5.30
C PHE A 87 9.81 -19.34 -4.91
N GLU A 88 10.19 -18.31 -5.65
CA GLU A 88 11.32 -17.44 -5.33
C GLU A 88 10.77 -16.08 -4.86
N PRO A 89 11.06 -15.64 -3.62
CA PRO A 89 11.93 -16.27 -2.63
C PRO A 89 11.29 -17.48 -1.90
N GLU A 90 12.14 -18.25 -1.21
CA GLU A 90 11.76 -19.37 -0.35
C GLU A 90 10.60 -18.99 0.60
N GLN A 91 9.54 -19.82 0.59
CA GLN A 91 8.34 -19.62 1.39
C GLN A 91 8.58 -19.95 2.87
N THR A 92 9.21 -19.02 3.58
CA THR A 92 9.55 -19.15 5.00
C THR A 92 8.54 -18.44 5.91
N VAL A 93 8.51 -18.80 7.20
CA VAL A 93 7.70 -18.06 8.21
C VAL A 93 8.03 -16.56 8.21
N ARG A 94 9.31 -16.20 7.99
CA ARG A 94 9.76 -14.82 7.89
C ARG A 94 9.10 -14.11 6.70
N HIS A 95 9.12 -14.73 5.52
CA HIS A 95 8.48 -14.21 4.30
C HIS A 95 6.98 -13.95 4.54
N TYR A 96 6.25 -14.94 5.05
CA TYR A 96 4.82 -14.78 5.37
C TYR A 96 4.55 -13.67 6.40
N ALA A 97 5.40 -13.54 7.44
CA ALA A 97 5.24 -12.50 8.45
C ALA A 97 5.37 -11.08 7.87
N PHE A 98 6.33 -10.86 6.96
CA PHE A 98 6.47 -9.57 6.28
C PHE A 98 5.31 -9.28 5.32
N HIS A 99 4.78 -10.29 4.63
CA HIS A 99 3.56 -10.15 3.83
C HIS A 99 2.33 -9.79 4.67
N VAL A 100 2.15 -10.42 5.84
CA VAL A 100 1.07 -10.05 6.76
C VAL A 100 1.25 -8.61 7.26
N GLY A 101 2.45 -8.22 7.67
CA GLY A 101 2.75 -6.85 8.08
C GLY A 101 2.46 -5.84 6.97
N TYR A 102 2.87 -6.16 5.74
CA TYR A 102 2.60 -5.35 4.56
C TYR A 102 1.11 -5.19 4.28
N ALA A 103 0.35 -6.28 4.32
CA ALA A 103 -1.10 -6.28 4.16
C ALA A 103 -1.79 -5.40 5.21
N LEU A 104 -1.42 -5.56 6.48
CA LEU A 104 -1.94 -4.73 7.59
C LEU A 104 -1.64 -3.25 7.38
N ALA A 105 -0.46 -2.91 6.86
CA ALA A 105 -0.08 -1.52 6.57
C ALA A 105 -0.93 -0.87 5.45
N GLN A 106 -1.58 -1.66 4.58
CA GLN A 106 -2.47 -1.11 3.53
C GLN A 106 -3.88 -0.78 4.05
N LEU A 107 -4.32 -1.44 5.13
CA LEU A 107 -5.69 -1.33 5.63
C LEU A 107 -6.09 0.10 6.03
N PRO A 108 -5.26 0.91 6.72
CA PRO A 108 -5.62 2.28 7.04
C PRO A 108 -5.98 3.10 5.81
N LEU A 109 -5.21 2.97 4.72
CA LEU A 109 -5.44 3.70 3.48
C LEU A 109 -6.78 3.31 2.85
N ILE A 110 -7.04 2.00 2.75
CA ILE A 110 -8.29 1.45 2.21
C ILE A 110 -9.49 1.91 3.05
N VAL A 111 -9.44 1.72 4.37
CA VAL A 111 -10.57 2.02 5.26
C VAL A 111 -10.87 3.52 5.27
N LEU A 112 -9.85 4.37 5.36
CA LEU A 112 -10.06 5.82 5.45
C LEU A 112 -10.56 6.42 4.14
N THR A 113 -10.06 5.96 3.00
CA THR A 113 -10.54 6.41 1.68
C THR A 113 -11.97 5.94 1.40
N ILE A 114 -12.33 4.69 1.73
CA ILE A 114 -13.72 4.21 1.63
C ILE A 114 -14.65 5.01 2.54
N ARG A 115 -14.23 5.30 3.78
CA ARG A 115 -15.02 6.14 4.70
C ARG A 115 -15.21 7.55 4.18
N GLU A 116 -14.17 8.14 3.60
CA GLU A 116 -14.25 9.48 3.01
C GLU A 116 -15.18 9.50 1.79
N LEU A 117 -15.16 8.47 0.94
CA LEU A 117 -16.09 8.33 -0.19
C LEU A 117 -17.55 8.22 0.28
N ARG A 118 -17.81 7.42 1.31
CA ARG A 118 -19.16 7.24 1.88
C ARG A 118 -19.69 8.46 2.62
N ALA A 119 -18.79 9.32 3.11
CA ALA A 119 -19.15 10.53 3.83
C ALA A 119 -19.47 11.71 2.90
N ARG A 120 -19.25 11.54 1.58
CA ARG A 120 -19.60 12.55 0.58
C ARG A 120 -21.02 12.31 0.08
N PRO A 121 -21.82 13.38 -0.07
CA PRO A 121 -23.16 13.30 -0.63
C PRO A 121 -23.13 12.96 -2.13
#